data_AF-A0A5E4SQI4-F1
#
_entry.id   AF-A0A5E4SQI4-F1
#
_cell.length_a   1.000
_cell.length_b   1.000
_cell.length_c   1.000
_cell.angle_alpha   90.00
_cell.angle_beta   90.00
_cell.angle_gamma   90.00
#
_symmetry.space_group_name_H-M   'P 1'
#
loop_
_entity.id
_entity.type
_entity.pdbx_description
1 polymer ?
#
loop_
_entity_poly.entity_id
_entity_poly.type
_entity_poly.pdbx_seq_one_letter_code
_entity_poly.pdbx_strand_id
1 'polypeptide(L)' 'MEPNQPHWIDAVRANLQKHKREWPAIARDSGVPYHTVVKVASGRVTDPRVSTVQALHDYFARRTSEHPMPGDATSAN' A
#
# COMPACT_ATOMS: atom_id res chain seq x y z
N MET A 1 2.14 -20.40 -17.44
CA MET A 1 1.33 -20.00 -16.27
C MET A 1 1.63 -18.54 -16.04
N GLU A 2 0.78 -17.65 -16.55
CA GLU A 2 0.88 -16.22 -16.26
C GLU A 2 0.83 -16.04 -14.73
N PRO A 3 1.74 -15.27 -14.12
CA PRO A 3 1.53 -14.83 -12.76
C PRO A 3 0.32 -13.90 -12.78
N ASN A 4 -0.83 -14.50 -12.47
CA ASN A 4 -2.02 -13.89 -11.91
C ASN A 4 -1.63 -12.66 -11.06
N GLN A 5 -2.47 -11.64 -10.97
CA GLN A 5 -2.15 -10.36 -10.31
C GLN A 5 -2.53 -10.27 -8.81
N PRO A 6 -2.28 -11.24 -7.88
CA PRO A 6 -2.44 -11.04 -6.44
C PRO A 6 -1.17 -10.50 -5.75
N HIS A 7 -0.12 -10.10 -6.48
CA HIS A 7 1.19 -9.81 -5.85
C HIS A 7 1.23 -8.49 -5.08
N TRP A 8 0.52 -7.46 -5.55
CA TRP A 8 0.62 -6.13 -4.98
C TRP A 8 -0.17 -5.98 -3.67
N ILE A 9 -1.32 -6.64 -3.53
CA ILE A 9 -2.08 -6.67 -2.27
C ILE A 9 -1.30 -7.40 -1.17
N ASP A 10 -0.65 -8.50 -1.53
CA ASP A 10 0.17 -9.30 -0.63
C ASP A 10 1.43 -8.53 -0.23
N ALA A 11 2.04 -7.78 -1.16
CA ALA A 11 3.15 -6.88 -0.85
C ALA A 11 2.74 -5.77 0.13
N VAL A 12 1.59 -5.11 -0.07
CA VAL A 12 1.06 -4.12 0.87
C VAL A 12 0.77 -4.77 2.23
N ARG A 13 0.19 -5.96 2.26
CA ARG A 13 -0.08 -6.69 3.49
C ARG A 13 1.21 -7.05 4.23
N ALA A 14 2.23 -7.52 3.53
CA ALA A 14 3.55 -7.83 4.11
C ALA A 14 4.19 -6.56 4.70
N ASN A 15 4.13 -5.43 4.01
CA ASN A 15 4.61 -4.15 4.52
C ASN A 15 3.82 -3.68 5.75
N LEU A 16 2.49 -3.79 5.74
CA LEU A 16 1.69 -3.53 6.93
C LEU A 16 2.09 -4.43 8.10
N GLN A 17 2.35 -5.71 7.88
CA GLN A 17 2.76 -6.63 8.94
C GLN A 17 4.15 -6.30 9.50
N LYS A 18 5.07 -5.78 8.66
CA LYS A 18 6.38 -5.26 9.11
C LYS A 18 6.24 -3.98 9.92
N HIS A 19 5.35 -3.07 9.51
CA HIS A 19 5.14 -1.76 10.13
C HIS A 19 3.95 -1.72 11.11
N LYS A 20 3.70 -2.82 11.84
CA LYS A 20 2.59 -2.94 12.83
C LYS A 20 2.51 -1.82 13.85
N ARG A 21 3.66 -1.37 14.33
CA ARG A 21 3.75 -0.29 15.33
C ARG A 21 3.38 1.08 14.77
N GLU A 22 3.42 1.24 13.45
CA GLU A 22 3.19 2.51 12.75
C GLU A 22 1.81 2.57 12.08
N TRP A 23 0.97 1.54 12.22
CA TRP A 23 -0.39 1.54 11.65
C TRP A 23 -1.21 2.81 11.88
N PRO A 24 -1.24 3.44 13.07
CA PRO A 24 -1.97 4.70 13.24
C PRO A 24 -1.36 5.87 12.44
N ALA A 25 -0.05 5.89 12.24
CA ALA A 25 0.62 6.90 11.41
C ALA A 25 0.35 6.66 9.93
N ILE A 26 0.44 5.39 9.49
CA ILE A 26 0.15 4.96 8.11
C ILE A 26 -1.30 5.29 7.75
N ALA A 27 -2.25 4.99 8.62
CA ALA A 27 -3.67 5.30 8.42
C ALA A 27 -3.90 6.81 8.22
N ARG A 28 -3.28 7.64 9.07
CA ARG A 28 -3.39 9.10 8.97
C ARG A 28 -2.81 9.63 7.67
N ASP A 29 -1.65 9.14 7.26
CA ASP A 29 -0.92 9.67 6.10
C ASP A 29 -1.47 9.15 4.76
N SER A 30 -1.89 7.89 4.71
CA SER A 30 -2.56 7.29 3.55
C SER A 30 -4.00 7.74 3.36
N GLY A 31 -4.59 8.46 4.33
CA GLY A 31 -6.00 8.85 4.31
C GLY A 31 -6.99 7.68 4.47
N VAL A 32 -6.48 6.49 4.82
CA VAL A 32 -7.28 5.29 5.02
C VAL A 32 -7.64 5.16 6.50
N PRO A 33 -8.90 4.88 6.87
CA PRO A 33 -9.29 4.69 8.26
C PRO A 33 -8.48 3.57 8.92
N TYR A 34 -8.03 3.78 10.16
CA TYR A 34 -7.26 2.77 10.92
C TYR A 34 -7.97 1.41 10.99
N HIS A 35 -9.29 1.39 11.16
CA HIS A 35 -10.07 0.15 11.18
C HIS A 35 -9.94 -0.63 9.86
N THR A 36 -9.81 0.08 8.73
CA THR A 36 -9.66 -0.51 7.39
C THR A 36 -8.26 -1.07 7.24
N VAL A 37 -7.22 -0.35 7.70
CA VAL A 37 -5.84 -0.85 7.73
C VAL A 37 -5.74 -2.16 8.53
N VAL A 38 -6.33 -2.20 9.72
CA VAL A 38 -6.36 -3.42 10.56
C VAL A 38 -7.08 -4.57 9.84
N LYS A 39 -8.25 -4.31 9.26
CA LYS A 39 -9.00 -5.32 8.52
C LYS A 39 -8.22 -5.90 7.33
N VAL A 40 -7.55 -5.03 6.56
CA VAL A 40 -6.69 -5.41 5.41
C VAL A 40 -5.50 -6.23 5.90
N ALA A 41 -4.82 -5.78 6.95
CA ALA A 41 -3.69 -6.49 7.55
C ALA A 41 -4.10 -7.88 8.06
N SER A 42 -5.25 -7.98 8.71
CA SER A 42 -5.83 -9.24 9.19
C SER A 42 -6.31 -10.17 8.07
N GLY A 43 -6.42 -9.71 6.82
CA GLY A 43 -6.93 -10.51 5.70
C GLY A 43 -8.41 -10.89 5.84
N ARG A 44 -9.16 -10.18 6.70
CA ARG A 44 -10.61 -10.39 6.87
C ARG A 44 -11.44 -9.64 5.83
N VAL A 45 -10.80 -8.88 4.96
CA VAL A 45 -11.50 -8.17 3.88
C VAL A 45 -11.48 -9.05 2.64
N THR A 46 -12.65 -9.53 2.25
CA THR A 46 -12.84 -10.32 1.03
C THR A 46 -12.72 -9.46 -0.23
N ASP A 47 -13.06 -8.17 -0.16
CA ASP A 47 -12.92 -7.20 -1.24
C ASP A 47 -12.40 -5.86 -0.70
N PRO A 48 -11.08 -5.69 -0.50
CA PRO A 48 -10.53 -4.39 -0.20
C PRO A 48 -10.65 -3.53 -1.45
N ARG A 49 -11.44 -2.45 -1.39
CA ARG A 49 -11.56 -1.50 -2.51
C ARG A 49 -10.16 -1.16 -3.01
N VAL A 50 -9.94 -1.32 -4.31
CA VAL A 50 -8.66 -1.07 -4.99
C VAL A 50 -8.10 0.31 -4.63
N SER A 51 -8.96 1.32 -4.47
CA SER A 51 -8.57 2.68 -4.04
C SER A 51 -7.87 2.71 -2.68
N THR A 52 -8.31 1.90 -1.72
CA THR A 52 -7.70 1.80 -0.39
C THR A 52 -6.30 1.19 -0.48
N VAL A 53 -6.18 0.14 -1.28
CA VAL A 53 -4.92 -0.56 -1.52
C VAL A 53 -3.94 0.36 -2.23
N GLN A 54 -4.43 1.07 -3.25
CA GLN A 54 -3.65 2.04 -4.01
C GLN A 54 -3.12 3.16 -3.12
N ALA A 55 -3.93 3.71 -2.21
CA ALA A 55 -3.49 4.75 -1.27
C ALA A 55 -2.39 4.24 -0.32
N LEU A 56 -2.52 3.01 0.19
CA LEU A 56 -1.50 2.39 1.02
C LEU A 56 -0.23 2.09 0.22
N HIS A 57 -0.37 1.55 -0.99
CA HIS A 57 0.74 1.28 -1.88
C HIS A 57 1.48 2.56 -2.26
N ASP A 58 0.76 3.61 -2.63
CA ASP A 58 1.32 4.94 -2.95
C ASP A 58 2.06 5.54 -1.75
N TYR A 59 1.52 5.41 -0.55
CA TYR A 59 2.21 5.80 0.67
C TYR A 59 3.54 5.05 0.89
N PHE A 60 3.53 3.72 0.73
CA PHE A 60 4.76 2.93 0.86
C PHE A 60 5.75 3.21 -0.28
N ALA A 61 5.25 3.46 -1.50
CA ALA A 61 6.04 3.87 -2.64
C ALA A 61 6.75 5.22 -2.35
N ARG A 62 6.01 6.20 -1.83
CA ARG A 62 6.55 7.51 -1.41
C ARG A 62 7.61 7.38 -0.33
N ARG A 63 7.35 6.58 0.73
CA ARG A 63 8.32 6.32 1.80
C ARG A 63 9.58 5.62 1.31
N THR A 64 9.48 4.69 0.35
CA THR A 64 10.68 4.05 -0.21
C THR A 64 11.43 4.97 -1.17
N SER A 65 10.74 5.87 -1.88
CA SER A 65 11.34 6.87 -2.76
C SER A 65 11.98 8.05 -2.04
N GLU A 66 11.98 8.07 -0.70
CA GLU A 66 12.91 8.91 0.08
C GLU A 66 14.38 8.43 -0.05
N HIS A 67 14.62 7.29 -0.72
CA HIS A 67 15.81 7.15 -1.57
C HIS A 67 15.46 7.60 -2.99
N PRO A 68 15.99 8.76 -3.46
CA PRO A 68 15.57 9.33 -4.72
C PRO A 68 15.99 8.43 -5.87
N MET A 69 15.01 7.84 -6.55
CA MET A 69 15.13 7.56 -7.98
C MET A 69 14.22 8.57 -8.70
N PRO A 70 14.76 9.73 -9.12
CA PRO A 70 14.05 10.66 -9.97
C PRO A 70 14.03 10.05 -11.37
N GLY A 71 12.91 9.44 -11.76
CA GLY A 71 12.88 8.71 -13.03
C GLY A 71 11.53 8.16 -13.44
N ASP A 72 10.46 8.95 -13.34
CA ASP A 72 9.36 8.82 -14.31
C ASP A 72 8.64 10.16 -14.48
N ALA A 73 9.40 11.16 -14.94
CA ALA A 73 8.85 12.25 -15.72
C ALA A 73 9.07 11.90 -17.19
N THR A 74 8.25 10.98 -17.73
CA THR A 74 8.04 10.92 -19.17
C THR A 74 6.55 11.17 -19.44
N SER A 75 6.21 12.46 -19.37
CA SER A 75 5.32 13.02 -20.39
C SER A 75 6.09 12.99 -21.71
N ALA A 76 5.61 12.21 -22.69
CA ALA A 76 6.07 12.33 -24.07
C ALA A 76 4.97 11.94 -25.05
N ASN A 77 4.49 12.99 -25.73
CA ASN A 77 3.68 13.08 -26.96
C ASN A 77 2.25 12.55 -26.95
#